data_AF-A0A1S8D198-F1
#
_entry.id   AF-A0A1S8D198-F1
#
_cell.length_a   1.000
_cell.length_b   1.000
_cell.length_c   1.000
_cell.angle_alpha   90.00
_cell.angle_beta   90.00
_cell.angle_gamma   90.00
#
_symmetry.space_group_name_H-M   'P 1'
#
loop_
_entity.id
_entity.type
_entity.pdbx_description
1 polymer ?
#
loop_
_entity_poly.entity_id
_entity_poly.type
_entity_poly.pdbx_seq_one_letter_code
_entity_poly.pdbx_strand_id
1 'polypeptide(L)'
;MLVYGDAVRRVEPQVELEHLSALLERLRALPPGLGRHSALVGALILAGELAQGLADAAFERNGRLDMEDPSSAASMALLLRLAGAVERSWNGGFTETGPEACAALTILAQAGLPDEIQVRRMEGFAYYALYPEAYLQAATAMPRDASTQVIGIRSIGTVLGAMVAAALGTSRLWTLRPVGHPFHREVSVARNLADALVAEPITNFAVVDEGPGLSGSSFGAVTSFLEVQGVSRDRITFFPGHAGEPGTYASPRSRAIWAEVTRRPASFDALLLDPARTAQRLEGWAADLLGPAVAPMQDISGGAWRALDQADTATWPAVHPWQERRKFLFRTADSTWLLKFAGLGQHGEERLAQARALHEAGFTPPVAGLLHGFLVERWIEDACPLTAGSPGKAALLAWLGRYLGFRARSMPARPEAGASAAELLSMARHNTAQTLGEQFAKRLAVWEPLTDVLEVSCRRVYTDNRLHAWEWLLTPEGRLLKTDAVDHATAHDLIGCQDIAWDIVGAGCELGLSFHEQEELRQKVQQRAGCRVEPRLMEFLRPCYLAFQLGAWSLAAESNQDTVEGARLRERVDDYARQLSTLLMN
;
A
#
# COMPACT_ATOMS: atom_id res chain seq x y z
N MET A 1 13.24 15.19 0.55
CA MET A 1 12.31 15.05 1.68
C MET A 1 12.29 13.60 2.16
N LEU A 2 12.15 13.38 3.48
CA LEU A 2 11.91 12.07 4.09
C LEU A 2 10.41 11.94 4.35
N VAL A 3 9.72 11.11 3.57
CA VAL A 3 8.25 10.96 3.57
C VAL A 3 7.84 9.49 3.63
N TYR A 4 8.53 8.63 2.88
CA TYR A 4 8.26 7.19 2.81
C TYR A 4 8.90 6.43 3.97
N GLY A 5 8.30 5.30 4.35
CA GLY A 5 8.85 4.36 5.33
C GLY A 5 8.69 2.91 4.90
N ASP A 6 9.75 2.12 5.09
CA ASP A 6 9.71 0.67 4.87
C ASP A 6 9.04 0.00 6.09
N ALA A 7 7.81 -0.49 5.93
CA ALA A 7 7.14 -1.27 6.98
C ALA A 7 7.69 -2.72 7.02
N VAL A 8 8.80 -2.91 7.72
CA VAL A 8 9.40 -4.23 7.98
C VAL A 8 8.79 -4.82 9.25
N ARG A 9 8.27 -6.05 9.15
CA ARG A 9 7.79 -6.81 10.32
C ARG A 9 8.75 -7.95 10.62
N ARG A 10 9.06 -8.14 11.89
CA ARG A 10 9.70 -9.37 12.39
C ARG A 10 8.61 -10.36 12.77
N VAL A 11 8.73 -11.57 12.24
CA VAL A 11 7.73 -12.62 12.44
C VAL A 11 8.42 -13.96 12.67
N GLU A 12 7.75 -14.82 13.42
CA GLU A 12 8.11 -16.22 13.56
C GLU A 12 7.51 -17.00 12.38
N PRO A 13 8.31 -17.61 11.49
CA PRO A 13 7.81 -18.32 10.31
C PRO A 13 6.77 -19.39 10.64
N GLN A 14 6.94 -20.07 11.79
CA GLN A 14 6.04 -21.12 12.23
C GLN A 14 4.62 -20.57 12.54
N VAL A 15 4.54 -19.40 13.17
CA VAL A 15 3.26 -18.73 13.46
C VAL A 15 2.56 -18.30 12.16
N GLU A 16 3.31 -17.77 11.19
CA GLU A 16 2.75 -17.39 9.89
C GLU A 16 2.28 -18.61 9.07
N LEU A 17 2.94 -19.77 9.21
CA LEU A 17 2.46 -21.02 8.62
C LEU A 17 1.16 -21.51 9.25
N GLU A 18 0.99 -21.35 10.57
CA GLU A 18 -0.26 -21.67 11.25
C GLU A 18 -1.41 -20.76 10.78
N HIS A 19 -1.14 -19.46 10.62
CA HIS A 19 -2.10 -18.52 10.03
C HIS A 19 -2.47 -18.91 8.60
N LEU A 20 -1.49 -19.25 7.77
CA LEU A 20 -1.72 -19.69 6.40
C LEU A 20 -2.52 -21.01 6.36
N SER A 21 -2.20 -21.97 7.23
CA SER A 21 -2.95 -23.22 7.38
C SER A 21 -4.42 -22.95 7.72
N ALA A 22 -4.68 -22.11 8.72
CA ALA A 22 -6.04 -21.73 9.12
C ALA A 22 -6.79 -21.01 7.99
N LEU A 23 -6.11 -20.19 7.18
CA LEU A 23 -6.70 -19.55 6.01
C LEU A 23 -7.06 -20.59 4.92
N LEU A 24 -6.19 -21.57 4.67
CA LEU A 24 -6.46 -22.65 3.70
C LEU A 24 -7.62 -23.56 4.15
N GLU A 25 -7.77 -23.84 5.44
CA GLU A 25 -8.93 -24.57 5.96
C GLU A 25 -10.22 -23.77 5.82
N ARG A 26 -10.22 -22.47 6.17
CA ARG A 26 -11.38 -21.60 5.93
C ARG A 26 -11.75 -21.55 4.46
N LEU A 27 -10.75 -21.49 3.59
CA LEU A 27 -10.93 -21.50 2.13
C LEU A 27 -11.68 -22.76 1.66
N ARG A 28 -11.38 -23.95 2.19
CA ARG A 28 -12.09 -25.19 1.83
C ARG A 28 -13.58 -25.15 2.17
N ALA A 29 -13.96 -24.42 3.20
CA ALA A 29 -15.36 -24.28 3.62
C ALA A 29 -16.14 -23.25 2.78
N LEU A 30 -15.47 -22.37 2.02
CA LEU A 30 -16.12 -21.38 1.18
C LEU A 30 -16.64 -22.00 -0.13
N PRO A 31 -17.85 -21.64 -0.59
CA PRO A 31 -18.34 -22.06 -1.90
C PRO A 31 -17.54 -21.40 -3.03
N PRO A 32 -17.53 -21.98 -4.25
CA PRO A 32 -17.00 -21.30 -5.43
C PRO A 32 -17.62 -19.90 -5.62
N GLY A 33 -16.83 -18.95 -6.10
CA GLY A 33 -17.24 -17.55 -6.27
C GLY A 33 -16.14 -16.54 -5.93
N LEU A 34 -16.42 -15.26 -6.13
CA LEU A 34 -15.45 -14.16 -5.95
C LEU A 34 -14.86 -14.14 -4.54
N GLY A 35 -15.67 -14.30 -3.50
CA GLY A 35 -15.18 -14.28 -2.11
C GLY A 35 -14.14 -15.37 -1.82
N ARG A 36 -14.34 -16.58 -2.37
CA ARG A 36 -13.37 -17.67 -2.28
C ARG A 36 -12.09 -17.36 -3.05
N HIS A 37 -12.22 -16.77 -4.24
CA HIS A 37 -11.09 -16.34 -5.05
C HIS A 37 -10.25 -15.27 -4.33
N SER A 38 -10.88 -14.23 -3.79
CA SER A 38 -10.22 -13.17 -3.04
C SER A 38 -9.46 -13.71 -1.82
N ALA A 39 -10.06 -14.64 -1.07
CA ALA A 39 -9.38 -15.28 0.06
C ALA A 39 -8.19 -16.14 -0.39
N LEU A 40 -8.25 -16.77 -1.58
CA LEU A 40 -7.16 -17.55 -2.15
C LEU A 40 -6.00 -16.65 -2.58
N VAL A 41 -6.29 -15.50 -3.17
CA VAL A 41 -5.28 -14.47 -3.47
C VAL A 41 -4.66 -13.93 -2.19
N GLY A 42 -5.44 -13.72 -1.13
CA GLY A 42 -4.92 -13.39 0.19
C GLY A 42 -3.93 -14.44 0.74
N ALA A 43 -4.23 -15.73 0.57
CA ALA A 43 -3.33 -16.82 0.95
C ALA A 43 -2.04 -16.83 0.12
N LEU A 44 -2.14 -16.57 -1.18
CA LEU A 44 -0.98 -16.42 -2.07
C LEU A 44 -0.08 -15.26 -1.63
N ILE A 45 -0.65 -14.11 -1.28
CA ILE A 45 0.11 -12.93 -0.83
C ILE A 45 0.83 -13.23 0.48
N LEU A 46 0.13 -13.81 1.47
CA LEU A 46 0.73 -14.18 2.76
C LEU A 46 1.87 -15.19 2.59
N ALA A 47 1.66 -16.22 1.77
CA ALA A 47 2.72 -17.18 1.42
C ALA A 47 3.90 -16.49 0.71
N GLY A 48 3.64 -15.44 -0.06
CA GLY A 48 4.63 -14.65 -0.76
C GLY A 48 5.53 -13.84 0.17
N GLU A 49 4.92 -13.18 1.17
CA GLU A 49 5.66 -12.46 2.21
C GLU A 49 6.56 -13.41 3.01
N LEU A 50 6.02 -14.56 3.40
CA LEU A 50 6.80 -15.62 4.06
C LEU A 50 7.97 -16.09 3.19
N ALA A 51 7.72 -16.37 1.91
CA ALA A 51 8.75 -16.82 0.98
C ALA A 51 9.84 -15.75 0.74
N GLN A 52 9.46 -14.47 0.66
CA GLN A 52 10.41 -13.36 0.59
C GLN A 52 11.28 -13.30 1.84
N GLY A 53 10.69 -13.39 3.04
CA GLY A 53 11.43 -13.30 4.29
C GLY A 53 12.38 -14.49 4.52
N LEU A 54 11.97 -15.70 4.15
CA LEU A 54 12.84 -16.89 4.17
C LEU A 54 14.03 -16.75 3.21
N ALA A 55 13.77 -16.30 1.98
CA ALA A 55 14.81 -16.11 0.98
C ALA A 55 15.78 -14.97 1.37
N ASP A 56 15.29 -13.89 1.98
CA ASP A 56 16.15 -12.82 2.51
C ASP A 56 16.97 -13.27 3.72
N ALA A 57 16.41 -14.07 4.63
CA ALA A 57 17.15 -14.63 5.76
C ALA A 57 18.28 -15.57 5.27
N ALA A 58 18.00 -16.41 4.28
CA ALA A 58 19.02 -17.24 3.63
C ALA A 58 20.10 -16.39 2.94
N PHE A 59 19.69 -15.35 2.21
CA PHE A 59 20.60 -14.43 1.53
C PHE A 59 21.57 -13.74 2.48
N GLU A 60 21.09 -13.21 3.61
CA GLU A 60 21.95 -12.57 4.61
C GLU A 60 22.87 -13.59 5.29
N ARG A 61 22.36 -14.79 5.64
CA ARG A 61 23.18 -15.88 6.22
C ARG A 61 24.30 -16.32 5.30
N ASN A 62 24.09 -16.24 3.99
CA ASN A 62 25.06 -16.60 2.96
C ASN A 62 25.98 -15.43 2.55
N GLY A 63 26.02 -14.35 3.32
CA GLY A 63 26.89 -13.21 3.04
C GLY A 63 26.43 -12.35 1.86
N ARG A 64 25.11 -12.18 1.72
CA ARG A 64 24.46 -11.42 0.63
C ARG A 64 24.72 -12.04 -0.74
N LEU A 65 24.54 -13.35 -0.82
CA LEU A 65 24.73 -14.17 -2.00
C LEU A 65 23.49 -15.05 -2.21
N ASP A 66 22.88 -14.98 -3.40
CA ASP A 66 21.77 -15.85 -3.77
C ASP A 66 22.30 -17.25 -4.06
N MET A 67 21.75 -18.24 -3.34
CA MET A 67 22.15 -19.66 -3.44
C MET A 67 20.92 -20.56 -3.24
N GLU A 68 21.06 -21.84 -3.55
CA GLU A 68 20.04 -22.83 -3.20
C GLU A 68 19.87 -22.93 -1.68
N ASP A 69 18.62 -22.94 -1.22
CA ASP A 69 18.26 -23.10 0.18
C ASP A 69 16.97 -23.93 0.28
N PRO A 70 16.91 -24.98 1.13
CA PRO A 70 15.74 -25.86 1.22
C PRO A 70 14.43 -25.14 1.57
N SER A 71 14.48 -24.16 2.49
CA SER A 71 13.28 -23.40 2.89
C SER A 71 12.79 -22.49 1.76
N SER A 72 13.72 -21.90 1.01
CA SER A 72 13.43 -21.09 -0.18
C SER A 72 12.82 -21.95 -1.29
N ALA A 73 13.36 -23.15 -1.55
CA ALA A 73 12.82 -24.07 -2.55
C ALA A 73 11.41 -24.56 -2.17
N ALA A 74 11.21 -24.97 -0.92
CA ALA A 74 9.91 -25.42 -0.43
C ALA A 74 8.84 -24.32 -0.47
N SER A 75 9.21 -23.07 -0.15
CA SER A 75 8.29 -21.93 -0.22
C SER A 75 7.95 -21.53 -1.66
N MET A 76 8.89 -21.60 -2.60
CA MET A 76 8.59 -21.42 -4.03
C MET A 76 7.65 -22.51 -4.56
N ALA A 77 7.81 -23.76 -4.13
CA ALA A 77 6.91 -24.85 -4.50
C ALA A 77 5.48 -24.62 -3.97
N LEU A 78 5.34 -24.14 -2.73
CA LEU A 78 4.05 -23.72 -2.17
C LEU A 78 3.42 -22.58 -2.98
N LEU A 79 4.20 -21.55 -3.33
CA LEU A 79 3.73 -20.45 -4.17
C LEU A 79 3.24 -20.91 -5.53
N LEU A 80 3.96 -21.80 -6.21
CA LEU A 80 3.53 -22.35 -7.49
C LEU A 80 2.20 -23.11 -7.39
N ARG A 81 1.97 -23.83 -6.28
CA ARG A 81 0.69 -24.53 -6.04
C ARG A 81 -0.45 -23.55 -5.83
N LEU A 82 -0.24 -22.51 -5.03
CA LEU A 82 -1.23 -21.46 -4.81
C LEU A 82 -1.50 -20.63 -6.07
N ALA A 83 -0.46 -20.28 -6.84
CA ALA A 83 -0.60 -19.57 -8.11
C ALA A 83 -1.38 -20.41 -9.15
N GLY A 84 -1.10 -21.72 -9.23
CA GLY A 84 -1.91 -22.63 -10.05
C GLY A 84 -3.36 -22.77 -9.57
N ALA A 85 -3.62 -22.55 -8.27
CA ALA A 85 -4.97 -22.50 -7.73
C ALA A 85 -5.71 -21.22 -8.16
N VAL A 86 -5.02 -20.08 -8.06
CA VAL A 86 -5.52 -18.78 -8.51
C VAL A 86 -5.78 -18.81 -10.00
N GLU A 87 -4.85 -19.35 -10.81
CA GLU A 87 -5.01 -19.52 -12.25
C GLU A 87 -6.31 -20.28 -12.58
N ARG A 88 -6.53 -21.45 -11.98
CA ARG A 88 -7.74 -22.24 -12.25
C ARG A 88 -9.00 -21.53 -11.82
N SER A 89 -9.00 -20.92 -10.64
CA SER A 89 -10.15 -20.15 -10.17
C SER A 89 -10.46 -18.96 -11.10
N TRP A 90 -9.45 -18.20 -11.50
CA TRP A 90 -9.59 -17.06 -12.42
C TRP A 90 -10.08 -17.51 -13.81
N ASN A 91 -9.41 -18.50 -14.40
CA ASN A 91 -9.72 -19.07 -15.71
C ASN A 91 -10.96 -19.98 -15.71
N GLY A 92 -11.57 -20.24 -14.57
CA GLY A 92 -12.87 -20.89 -14.43
C GLY A 92 -14.01 -19.89 -14.20
N GLY A 93 -13.76 -18.57 -14.16
CA GLY A 93 -14.78 -17.60 -13.77
C GLY A 93 -15.25 -17.81 -12.32
N PHE A 94 -14.32 -18.20 -11.45
CA PHE A 94 -14.49 -18.47 -10.02
C PHE A 94 -15.28 -19.73 -9.65
N THR A 95 -15.74 -20.52 -10.63
CA THR A 95 -16.46 -21.77 -10.35
C THR A 95 -15.55 -22.96 -10.07
N GLU A 96 -14.32 -22.91 -10.58
CA GLU A 96 -13.33 -23.98 -10.41
C GLU A 96 -12.47 -23.79 -9.16
N THR A 97 -12.12 -24.91 -8.52
CA THR A 97 -11.19 -24.94 -7.41
C THR A 97 -9.81 -25.42 -7.84
N GLY A 98 -8.79 -24.74 -7.33
CA GLY A 98 -7.38 -25.06 -7.55
C GLY A 98 -6.89 -26.37 -6.94
N PRO A 99 -5.59 -26.69 -7.10
CA PRO A 99 -5.00 -27.84 -6.43
C PRO A 99 -4.88 -27.54 -4.95
N GLU A 100 -4.95 -28.57 -4.12
CA GLU A 100 -4.70 -28.41 -2.69
C GLU A 100 -3.22 -28.08 -2.43
N ALA A 101 -3.00 -27.11 -1.53
CA ALA A 101 -1.67 -26.65 -1.14
C ALA A 101 -1.15 -27.29 0.16
N CYS A 102 -1.98 -28.06 0.88
CA CYS A 102 -1.64 -28.57 2.22
C CYS A 102 -0.39 -29.45 2.24
N ALA A 103 -0.17 -30.30 1.24
CA ALA A 103 1.05 -31.10 1.16
C ALA A 103 2.31 -30.23 1.01
N ALA A 104 2.25 -29.16 0.20
CA ALA A 104 3.36 -28.23 0.03
C ALA A 104 3.61 -27.41 1.31
N LEU A 105 2.54 -27.06 2.04
CA LEU A 105 2.65 -26.40 3.35
C LEU A 105 3.36 -27.30 4.37
N THR A 106 3.01 -28.60 4.42
CA THR A 106 3.68 -29.56 5.31
C THR A 106 5.16 -29.71 4.96
N ILE A 107 5.52 -29.75 3.68
CA ILE A 107 6.93 -29.80 3.25
C ILE A 107 7.68 -28.55 3.71
N LEU A 108 7.08 -27.35 3.56
CA LEU A 108 7.70 -26.11 4.02
C LEU A 108 7.90 -26.09 5.54
N ALA A 109 6.91 -26.55 6.32
CA ALA A 109 7.03 -26.64 7.77
C ALA A 109 8.18 -27.57 8.23
N GLN A 110 8.57 -28.54 7.38
CA GLN A 110 9.65 -29.49 7.66
C GLN A 110 11.02 -29.05 7.10
N ALA A 111 11.10 -27.89 6.44
CA ALA A 111 12.29 -27.44 5.72
C ALA A 111 13.38 -26.80 6.62
N GLY A 112 13.23 -26.87 7.95
CA GLY A 112 14.18 -26.27 8.90
C GLY A 112 14.12 -24.74 8.88
N LEU A 113 13.01 -24.17 9.34
CA LEU A 113 12.77 -22.73 9.33
C LEU A 113 13.61 -22.02 10.41
N PRO A 114 14.08 -20.79 10.16
CA PRO A 114 14.69 -19.96 11.20
C PRO A 114 13.64 -19.52 12.24
N ASP A 115 14.10 -19.15 13.43
CA ASP A 115 13.22 -18.70 14.53
C ASP A 115 12.51 -17.38 14.19
N GLU A 116 13.21 -16.45 13.51
CA GLU A 116 12.70 -15.14 13.14
C GLU A 116 13.11 -14.79 11.71
N ILE A 117 12.20 -14.16 10.96
CA ILE A 117 12.48 -13.54 9.65
C ILE A 117 11.94 -12.12 9.60
N GLN A 118 12.49 -11.34 8.67
CA GLN A 118 11.95 -10.03 8.29
C GLN A 118 11.09 -10.15 7.04
N VAL A 119 9.81 -9.84 7.17
CA VAL A 119 8.88 -9.74 6.04
C VAL A 119 8.60 -8.28 5.73
N ARG A 120 8.53 -7.97 4.43
CA ARG A 120 8.17 -6.65 3.93
C ARG A 120 6.75 -6.69 3.38
N ARG A 121 5.97 -5.65 3.68
CA ARG A 121 4.67 -5.47 3.04
C ARG A 121 4.85 -5.37 1.53
N MET A 122 4.05 -6.13 0.79
CA MET A 122 4.01 -6.03 -0.67
C MET A 122 3.11 -4.87 -1.10
N GLU A 123 3.69 -3.68 -1.22
CA GLU A 123 2.98 -2.42 -1.43
C GLU A 123 2.05 -2.40 -2.64
N GLY A 124 2.45 -3.00 -3.77
CA GLY A 124 1.58 -3.12 -4.95
C GLY A 124 0.21 -3.71 -4.65
N PHE A 125 0.16 -4.72 -3.77
CA PHE A 125 -1.09 -5.36 -3.35
C PHE A 125 -1.85 -4.54 -2.31
N ALA A 126 -1.16 -3.75 -1.50
CA ALA A 126 -1.76 -2.94 -0.45
C ALA A 126 -2.31 -1.60 -0.97
N TYR A 127 -1.66 -1.01 -1.99
CA TYR A 127 -1.77 0.41 -2.32
C TYR A 127 -2.06 0.72 -3.79
N TYR A 128 -1.43 0.00 -4.72
CA TYR A 128 -1.34 0.43 -6.13
C TYR A 128 -2.32 -0.27 -7.05
N ALA A 129 -3.24 -1.09 -6.51
CA ALA A 129 -4.14 -1.93 -7.29
C ALA A 129 -3.38 -2.82 -8.27
N LEU A 130 -2.23 -3.36 -7.85
CA LEU A 130 -1.50 -4.37 -8.60
C LEU A 130 -2.12 -5.74 -8.31
N TYR A 131 -2.61 -6.44 -9.32
CA TYR A 131 -3.28 -7.73 -9.15
C TYR A 131 -2.36 -8.87 -9.61
N PRO A 132 -2.11 -9.91 -8.80
CA PRO A 132 -1.41 -11.13 -9.25
C PRO A 132 -1.97 -11.70 -10.56
N GLU A 133 -3.28 -11.60 -10.76
CA GLU A 133 -4.01 -12.07 -11.94
C GLU A 133 -3.71 -11.23 -13.19
N ALA A 134 -3.33 -9.96 -13.05
CA ALA A 134 -2.88 -9.15 -14.19
C ALA A 134 -1.58 -9.70 -14.79
N TYR A 135 -0.72 -10.30 -13.97
CA TYR A 135 0.51 -10.96 -14.41
C TYR A 135 0.23 -12.32 -15.05
N LEU A 136 -0.74 -13.06 -14.53
CA LEU A 136 -1.27 -14.25 -15.21
C LEU A 136 -1.76 -13.90 -16.62
N GLN A 137 -2.60 -12.87 -16.75
CA GLN A 137 -3.13 -12.42 -18.03
C GLN A 137 -2.03 -11.93 -18.97
N ALA A 138 -1.07 -11.12 -18.48
CA ALA A 138 0.05 -10.65 -19.29
C ALA A 138 0.89 -11.82 -19.86
N ALA A 139 1.07 -12.90 -19.09
CA ALA A 139 1.82 -14.07 -19.49
C ALA A 139 1.10 -14.94 -20.53
N THR A 140 -0.23 -14.85 -20.67
CA THR A 140 -0.97 -15.59 -21.71
C THR A 140 -0.60 -15.19 -23.15
N ALA A 141 0.05 -14.04 -23.33
CA ALA A 141 0.59 -13.62 -24.61
C ALA A 141 1.83 -14.41 -25.05
N MET A 142 2.38 -15.26 -24.17
CA MET A 142 3.47 -16.19 -24.45
C MET A 142 2.95 -17.63 -24.51
N PRO A 143 3.58 -18.51 -25.30
CA PRO A 143 3.22 -19.92 -25.31
C PRO A 143 3.49 -20.55 -23.95
N ARG A 144 2.64 -21.50 -23.56
CA ARG A 144 2.93 -22.39 -22.42
C ARG A 144 4.18 -23.21 -22.74
N ASP A 145 5.22 -23.01 -21.96
CA ASP A 145 6.55 -23.56 -22.18
C ASP A 145 7.22 -23.90 -20.84
N ALA A 146 7.29 -25.19 -20.52
CA ALA A 146 7.94 -25.70 -19.33
C ALA A 146 9.47 -25.50 -19.33
N SER A 147 10.05 -25.06 -20.44
CA SER A 147 11.46 -24.69 -20.56
C SER A 147 11.74 -23.21 -20.28
N THR A 148 10.71 -22.39 -20.03
CA THR A 148 10.92 -21.00 -19.61
C THR A 148 11.35 -20.92 -18.14
N GLN A 149 12.42 -20.17 -17.87
CA GLN A 149 12.90 -19.83 -16.53
C GLN A 149 12.29 -18.51 -16.07
N VAL A 150 11.50 -18.55 -14.98
CA VAL A 150 10.93 -17.35 -14.37
C VAL A 150 11.82 -16.87 -13.24
N ILE A 151 12.18 -15.59 -13.27
CA ILE A 151 12.97 -14.90 -12.26
C ILE A 151 12.12 -13.76 -11.68
N GLY A 152 11.59 -13.97 -10.48
CA GLY A 152 10.96 -12.91 -9.71
C GLY A 152 12.02 -12.03 -9.04
N ILE A 153 11.95 -10.72 -9.21
CA ILE A 153 12.80 -9.80 -8.44
C ILE A 153 12.31 -9.79 -6.99
N ARG A 154 13.19 -10.11 -6.04
CA ARG A 154 12.81 -10.44 -4.65
C ARG A 154 12.25 -9.22 -3.90
N SER A 155 10.94 -9.18 -3.86
CA SER A 155 10.02 -8.43 -2.99
C SER A 155 8.62 -8.95 -3.36
N ILE A 156 7.79 -8.12 -3.99
CA ILE A 156 6.54 -8.52 -4.62
C ILE A 156 6.73 -9.48 -5.80
N GLY A 157 7.89 -9.44 -6.47
CA GLY A 157 8.20 -10.34 -7.59
C GLY A 157 8.21 -11.83 -7.22
N THR A 158 8.22 -12.21 -5.94
CA THR A 158 8.04 -13.62 -5.52
C THR A 158 6.65 -14.14 -5.91
N VAL A 159 5.59 -13.39 -5.57
CA VAL A 159 4.20 -13.71 -5.89
C VAL A 159 3.94 -13.58 -7.39
N LEU A 160 4.38 -12.46 -7.96
CA LEU A 160 4.14 -12.16 -9.38
C LEU A 160 4.84 -13.17 -10.29
N GLY A 161 6.08 -13.55 -9.95
CA GLY A 161 6.81 -14.61 -10.63
C GLY A 161 6.08 -15.96 -10.58
N ALA A 162 5.48 -16.31 -9.44
CA ALA A 162 4.69 -17.54 -9.33
C ALA A 162 3.45 -17.53 -10.24
N MET A 163 2.79 -16.37 -10.40
CA MET A 163 1.67 -16.22 -11.33
C MET A 163 2.09 -16.36 -12.79
N VAL A 164 3.21 -15.74 -13.17
CA VAL A 164 3.78 -15.90 -14.53
C VAL A 164 4.18 -17.36 -14.77
N ALA A 165 4.82 -18.01 -13.80
CA ALA A 165 5.21 -19.42 -13.91
C ALA A 165 3.99 -20.35 -14.07
N ALA A 166 2.91 -20.10 -13.32
CA ALA A 166 1.65 -20.83 -13.47
C ALA A 166 1.05 -20.67 -14.87
N ALA A 167 0.95 -19.42 -15.37
CA ALA A 167 0.43 -19.13 -16.71
C ALA A 167 1.21 -19.84 -17.82
N LEU A 168 2.55 -19.85 -17.71
CA LEU A 168 3.45 -20.48 -18.67
C LEU A 168 3.54 -22.00 -18.50
N GLY A 169 2.97 -22.57 -17.43
CA GLY A 169 3.03 -24.00 -17.16
C GLY A 169 4.43 -24.51 -16.81
N THR A 170 5.28 -23.67 -16.21
CA THR A 170 6.65 -24.01 -15.80
C THR A 170 6.75 -24.13 -14.28
N SER A 171 7.57 -25.06 -13.80
CA SER A 171 7.97 -25.14 -12.39
C SER A 171 9.30 -24.45 -12.11
N ARG A 172 9.94 -23.85 -13.13
CA ARG A 172 11.23 -23.18 -13.04
C ARG A 172 11.01 -21.75 -12.55
N LEU A 173 10.90 -21.60 -11.23
CA LEU A 173 10.73 -20.31 -10.56
C LEU A 173 11.88 -20.10 -9.59
N TRP A 174 12.58 -18.98 -9.77
CA TRP A 174 13.61 -18.50 -8.86
C TRP A 174 13.36 -17.03 -8.51
N THR A 175 13.94 -16.59 -7.38
CA THR A 175 13.95 -15.17 -7.03
C THR A 175 15.36 -14.68 -6.79
N LEU A 176 15.68 -13.51 -7.33
CA LEU A 176 17.00 -12.86 -7.17
C LEU A 176 16.84 -11.56 -6.40
N ARG A 177 17.82 -11.21 -5.56
CA ARG A 177 17.82 -9.97 -4.77
C ARG A 177 18.85 -8.97 -5.30
N PRO A 178 18.42 -7.94 -6.05
CA PRO A 178 19.30 -6.83 -6.37
C PRO A 178 19.73 -6.08 -5.12
N VAL A 179 21.02 -5.77 -5.00
CA VAL A 179 21.65 -5.03 -3.90
C VAL A 179 22.44 -3.83 -4.44
N GLY A 180 23.06 -3.06 -3.55
CA GLY A 180 23.78 -1.84 -3.92
C GLY A 180 22.89 -0.60 -3.96
N HIS A 181 23.36 0.48 -4.59
CA HIS A 181 22.66 1.76 -4.62
C HIS A 181 21.29 1.62 -5.34
N PRO A 182 20.21 2.29 -4.88
CA PRO A 182 18.86 2.14 -5.48
C PRO A 182 18.80 2.37 -7.00
N PHE A 183 19.68 3.22 -7.55
CA PHE A 183 19.73 3.52 -8.99
C PHE A 183 20.83 2.75 -9.75
N HIS A 184 21.66 1.99 -9.04
CA HIS A 184 22.77 1.19 -9.59
C HIS A 184 22.80 -0.16 -8.87
N ARG A 185 21.77 -0.97 -9.12
CA ARG A 185 21.63 -2.28 -8.49
C ARG A 185 22.48 -3.33 -9.21
N GLU A 186 22.92 -4.33 -8.46
CA GLU A 186 23.64 -5.50 -8.93
C GLU A 186 23.07 -6.76 -8.29
N VAL A 187 23.21 -7.92 -8.93
CA VAL A 187 22.85 -9.21 -8.34
C VAL A 187 24.09 -10.03 -8.05
N SER A 188 24.08 -10.74 -6.93
CA SER A 188 25.17 -11.59 -6.48
C SER A 188 24.65 -13.01 -6.34
N VAL A 189 25.13 -13.92 -7.18
CA VAL A 189 24.61 -15.29 -7.30
C VAL A 189 25.76 -16.29 -7.20
N ALA A 190 25.59 -17.34 -6.38
CA ALA A 190 26.57 -18.42 -6.28
C ALA A 190 26.70 -19.17 -7.61
N ARG A 191 27.92 -19.63 -7.95
CA ARG A 191 28.21 -20.22 -9.27
C ARG A 191 27.30 -21.39 -9.62
N ASN A 192 27.07 -22.31 -8.69
CA ASN A 192 26.19 -23.46 -8.89
C ASN A 192 24.75 -23.03 -9.23
N LEU A 193 24.23 -21.99 -8.56
CA LEU A 193 22.91 -21.45 -8.88
C LEU A 193 22.93 -20.71 -10.23
N ALA A 194 23.97 -19.95 -10.52
CA ALA A 194 24.12 -19.27 -11.81
C ALA A 194 24.10 -20.26 -12.98
N ASP A 195 24.84 -21.36 -12.86
CA ASP A 195 24.88 -22.45 -13.84
C ASP A 195 23.48 -23.10 -13.97
N ALA A 196 22.80 -23.37 -12.85
CA ALA A 196 21.47 -23.97 -12.84
C ALA A 196 20.39 -23.08 -13.48
N LEU A 197 20.50 -21.75 -13.33
CA LEU A 197 19.55 -20.78 -13.89
C LEU A 197 19.57 -20.72 -15.42
N VAL A 198 20.67 -21.12 -16.05
CA VAL A 198 20.83 -21.07 -17.52
C VAL A 198 21.03 -22.46 -18.15
N ALA A 199 20.96 -23.52 -17.35
CA ALA A 199 21.15 -24.88 -17.81
C ALA A 199 20.07 -25.34 -18.80
N GLU A 200 20.48 -26.17 -19.76
CA GLU A 200 19.54 -26.88 -20.64
C GLU A 200 18.49 -27.67 -19.82
N PRO A 201 17.22 -27.75 -20.26
CA PRO A 201 16.69 -27.31 -21.55
C PRO A 201 16.19 -25.84 -21.57
N ILE A 202 16.68 -24.93 -20.71
CA ILE A 202 16.09 -23.57 -20.59
C ILE A 202 16.25 -22.76 -21.88
N THR A 203 15.13 -22.38 -22.49
CA THR A 203 15.12 -21.66 -23.77
C THR A 203 14.81 -20.17 -23.62
N ASN A 204 13.93 -19.78 -22.70
CA ASN A 204 13.46 -18.40 -22.52
C ASN A 204 13.50 -17.97 -21.05
N PHE A 205 13.51 -16.65 -20.82
CA PHE A 205 13.53 -16.04 -19.49
C PHE A 205 12.40 -15.04 -19.32
N ALA A 206 11.67 -15.17 -18.22
CA ALA A 206 10.66 -14.20 -17.79
C ALA A 206 11.15 -13.49 -16.52
N VAL A 207 11.43 -12.19 -16.60
CA VAL A 207 11.85 -11.37 -15.43
C VAL A 207 10.64 -10.58 -14.96
N VAL A 208 10.30 -10.71 -13.67
CA VAL A 208 9.00 -10.26 -13.14
C VAL A 208 9.20 -9.37 -11.92
N ASP A 209 8.58 -8.18 -11.95
CA ASP A 209 8.56 -7.23 -10.83
C ASP A 209 7.41 -6.22 -10.98
N GLU A 210 7.17 -5.38 -9.97
CA GLU A 210 6.27 -4.22 -10.07
C GLU A 210 6.85 -3.10 -10.95
N GLY A 211 8.19 -2.94 -10.97
CA GLY A 211 8.93 -1.81 -11.54
C GLY A 211 8.59 -1.39 -12.99
N PRO A 212 9.27 -0.37 -13.54
CA PRO A 212 10.67 -0.03 -13.31
C PRO A 212 10.94 1.01 -12.22
N GLY A 213 9.90 1.63 -11.65
CA GLY A 213 10.05 2.71 -10.66
C GLY A 213 10.94 3.86 -11.15
N LEU A 214 11.68 4.48 -10.24
CA LEU A 214 12.47 5.70 -10.52
C LEU A 214 13.69 5.50 -11.43
N SER A 215 14.19 4.27 -11.61
CA SER A 215 15.46 4.03 -12.34
C SER A 215 15.52 2.79 -13.24
N GLY A 216 14.60 1.82 -13.07
CA GLY A 216 14.67 0.52 -13.77
C GLY A 216 15.89 -0.34 -13.40
N SER A 217 16.64 0.03 -12.35
CA SER A 217 17.92 -0.60 -12.00
C SER A 217 17.79 -2.08 -11.65
N SER A 218 16.70 -2.51 -11.01
CA SER A 218 16.47 -3.91 -10.64
C SER A 218 16.33 -4.84 -11.86
N PHE A 219 15.50 -4.46 -12.84
CA PHE A 219 15.40 -5.17 -14.12
C PHE A 219 16.74 -5.16 -14.86
N GLY A 220 17.43 -4.01 -14.86
CA GLY A 220 18.76 -3.87 -15.45
C GLY A 220 19.79 -4.80 -14.80
N ALA A 221 19.76 -4.97 -13.48
CA ALA A 221 20.68 -5.81 -12.73
C ALA A 221 20.52 -7.31 -13.09
N VAL A 222 19.28 -7.80 -13.10
CA VAL A 222 18.98 -9.19 -13.48
C VAL A 222 19.36 -9.44 -14.94
N THR A 223 19.03 -8.50 -15.84
CA THR A 223 19.39 -8.62 -17.26
C THR A 223 20.90 -8.65 -17.46
N SER A 224 21.63 -7.76 -16.77
CA SER A 224 23.09 -7.73 -16.83
C SER A 224 23.72 -9.04 -16.38
N PHE A 225 23.15 -9.67 -15.35
CA PHE A 225 23.59 -11.00 -14.91
C PHE A 225 23.33 -12.07 -15.98
N LEU A 226 22.13 -12.09 -16.57
CA LEU A 226 21.79 -13.04 -17.63
C LEU A 226 22.71 -12.87 -18.86
N GLU A 227 23.03 -11.63 -19.25
CA GLU A 227 23.98 -11.34 -20.33
C GLU A 227 25.37 -11.91 -20.03
N VAL A 228 25.86 -11.79 -18.79
CA VAL A 228 27.14 -12.37 -18.36
C VAL A 228 27.12 -13.91 -18.45
N GLN A 229 25.97 -14.53 -18.24
CA GLN A 229 25.76 -15.97 -18.44
C GLN A 229 25.54 -16.36 -19.92
N GLY A 230 25.70 -15.42 -20.86
CA GLY A 230 25.55 -15.69 -22.30
C GLY A 230 24.10 -15.69 -22.81
N VAL A 231 23.14 -15.21 -22.02
CA VAL A 231 21.74 -15.08 -22.45
C VAL A 231 21.57 -13.79 -23.24
N SER A 232 21.10 -13.92 -24.48
CA SER A 232 20.79 -12.77 -25.33
C SER A 232 19.43 -12.13 -24.97
N ARG A 233 19.30 -10.81 -25.19
CA ARG A 233 18.11 -10.01 -24.80
C ARG A 233 16.82 -10.45 -25.48
N ASP A 234 16.89 -11.01 -26.69
CA ASP A 234 15.74 -11.54 -27.43
C ASP A 234 15.08 -12.75 -26.74
N ARG A 235 15.83 -13.44 -25.86
CA ARG A 235 15.33 -14.54 -25.02
C ARG A 235 14.71 -14.08 -23.71
N ILE A 236 14.75 -12.77 -23.42
CA ILE A 236 14.28 -12.19 -22.15
C ILE A 236 12.97 -11.44 -22.41
N THR A 237 11.98 -11.68 -21.56
CA THR A 237 10.73 -10.91 -21.52
C THR A 237 10.53 -10.33 -20.12
N PHE A 238 10.25 -9.04 -20.06
CA PHE A 238 9.89 -8.34 -18.82
C PHE A 238 8.39 -8.35 -18.59
N PHE A 239 8.01 -8.57 -17.35
CA PHE A 239 6.65 -8.42 -16.84
C PHE A 239 6.63 -7.32 -15.78
N PRO A 240 6.44 -6.05 -16.18
CA PRO A 240 6.29 -4.92 -15.27
C PRO A 240 4.83 -4.66 -14.89
N GLY A 241 4.60 -3.84 -13.86
CA GLY A 241 3.24 -3.44 -13.45
C GLY A 241 2.60 -2.38 -14.36
N HIS A 242 3.34 -1.82 -15.30
CA HIS A 242 2.83 -0.82 -16.25
C HIS A 242 3.70 -0.72 -17.52
N ALA A 243 3.16 -0.10 -18.57
CA ALA A 243 3.85 0.09 -19.85
C ALA A 243 4.85 1.27 -19.87
N GLY A 244 4.79 2.15 -18.87
CA GLY A 244 5.62 3.36 -18.78
C GLY A 244 7.13 3.13 -18.77
N GLU A 245 7.86 4.21 -19.04
CA GLU A 245 9.33 4.24 -19.06
C GLU A 245 9.94 4.36 -17.65
N PRO A 246 11.21 3.97 -17.45
CA PRO A 246 11.92 4.20 -16.20
C PRO A 246 12.01 5.69 -15.87
N GLY A 247 11.90 6.02 -14.57
CA GLY A 247 11.91 7.39 -14.07
C GLY A 247 13.20 8.18 -14.36
N THR A 248 13.26 9.41 -13.83
CA THR A 248 14.31 10.40 -14.13
C THR A 248 15.72 9.92 -13.77
N TYR A 249 15.86 9.08 -12.75
CA TYR A 249 17.15 8.54 -12.28
C TYR A 249 17.63 7.31 -13.05
N ALA A 250 16.95 6.90 -14.13
CA ALA A 250 17.39 5.78 -14.94
C ALA A 250 18.66 6.11 -15.72
N SER A 251 19.68 5.25 -15.54
CA SER A 251 20.95 5.34 -16.28
C SER A 251 20.73 5.13 -17.80
N PRO A 252 21.62 5.62 -18.66
CA PRO A 252 21.56 5.34 -20.11
C PRO A 252 21.49 3.84 -20.41
N ARG A 253 22.23 3.02 -19.64
CA ARG A 253 22.20 1.56 -19.77
C ARG A 253 20.83 0.98 -19.42
N SER A 254 20.23 1.40 -18.30
CA SER A 254 18.90 0.92 -17.89
C SER A 254 17.85 1.27 -18.94
N ARG A 255 17.91 2.47 -19.51
CA ARG A 255 17.01 2.90 -20.60
C ARG A 255 17.20 2.07 -21.86
N ALA A 256 18.45 1.78 -22.26
CA ALA A 256 18.74 0.94 -23.41
C ALA A 256 18.20 -0.49 -23.24
N ILE A 257 18.46 -1.12 -22.08
CA ILE A 257 17.91 -2.45 -21.75
C ILE A 257 16.37 -2.43 -21.83
N TRP A 258 15.74 -1.43 -21.21
CA TRP A 258 14.28 -1.31 -21.18
C TRP A 258 13.65 -1.13 -22.57
N ALA A 259 14.33 -0.40 -23.45
CA ALA A 259 13.87 -0.16 -24.82
C ALA A 259 14.01 -1.40 -25.71
N GLU A 260 15.04 -2.22 -25.50
CA GLU A 260 15.36 -3.38 -26.36
C GLU A 260 14.67 -4.68 -25.91
N VAL A 261 14.47 -4.87 -24.61
CA VAL A 261 13.85 -6.09 -24.09
C VAL A 261 12.33 -6.07 -24.31
N THR A 262 11.77 -7.21 -24.72
CA THR A 262 10.31 -7.34 -24.89
C THR A 262 9.59 -7.16 -23.56
N ARG A 263 8.55 -6.32 -23.52
CA ARG A 263 7.76 -6.02 -22.31
C ARG A 263 6.32 -6.50 -22.45
N ARG A 264 5.79 -7.09 -21.38
CA ARG A 264 4.39 -7.55 -21.23
C ARG A 264 3.81 -6.96 -19.94
N PRO A 265 3.36 -5.69 -19.97
CA PRO A 265 2.88 -5.01 -18.78
C PRO A 265 1.58 -5.64 -18.26
N ALA A 266 1.52 -5.88 -16.96
CA ALA A 266 0.31 -6.26 -16.25
C ALA A 266 -0.62 -5.04 -16.11
N SER A 267 -1.79 -5.08 -16.72
CA SER A 267 -2.72 -3.93 -16.75
C SER A 267 -3.96 -4.19 -15.91
N PHE A 268 -4.21 -3.32 -14.91
CA PHE A 268 -5.45 -3.31 -14.15
C PHE A 268 -6.67 -3.11 -15.06
N ASP A 269 -6.59 -2.13 -15.97
CA ASP A 269 -7.74 -1.75 -16.80
C ASP A 269 -8.15 -2.92 -17.70
N ALA A 270 -7.18 -3.60 -18.31
CA ALA A 270 -7.42 -4.79 -19.13
C ALA A 270 -7.83 -6.03 -18.31
N LEU A 271 -7.57 -6.03 -17.00
CA LEU A 271 -7.95 -7.14 -16.11
C LEU A 271 -9.38 -6.98 -15.59
N LEU A 272 -9.78 -5.78 -15.16
CA LEU A 272 -11.02 -5.59 -14.39
C LEU A 272 -12.03 -4.63 -15.02
N LEU A 273 -11.62 -3.73 -15.91
CA LEU A 273 -12.53 -2.79 -16.58
C LEU A 273 -12.96 -3.31 -17.95
N ASP A 274 -12.01 -3.88 -18.70
CA ASP A 274 -12.20 -4.50 -20.02
C ASP A 274 -11.66 -5.95 -20.05
N PRO A 275 -12.16 -6.85 -19.19
CA PRO A 275 -11.72 -8.24 -19.19
C PRO A 275 -12.21 -8.99 -20.43
N ALA A 276 -11.42 -9.98 -20.86
CA ALA A 276 -11.85 -10.93 -21.88
C ALA A 276 -13.11 -11.74 -21.47
N ARG A 277 -13.41 -11.82 -20.16
CA ARG A 277 -14.55 -12.55 -19.61
C ARG A 277 -15.38 -11.65 -18.71
N THR A 278 -16.68 -11.56 -18.98
CA THR A 278 -17.61 -10.70 -18.24
C THR A 278 -17.68 -11.01 -16.75
N ALA A 279 -17.52 -12.29 -16.37
CA ALA A 279 -17.50 -12.72 -14.96
C ALA A 279 -16.37 -12.07 -14.13
N GLN A 280 -15.32 -11.54 -14.77
CA GLN A 280 -14.17 -10.91 -14.10
C GLN A 280 -14.30 -9.38 -14.00
N ARG A 281 -15.39 -8.81 -14.55
CA ARG A 281 -15.55 -7.35 -14.63
C ARG A 281 -15.97 -6.78 -13.28
N LEU A 282 -15.25 -5.78 -12.81
CA LEU A 282 -15.54 -5.10 -11.54
C LEU A 282 -16.98 -4.56 -11.48
N GLU A 283 -17.48 -4.03 -12.60
CA GLU A 283 -18.87 -3.56 -12.73
C GLU A 283 -19.88 -4.68 -12.50
N GLY A 284 -19.58 -5.90 -12.94
CA GLY A 284 -20.42 -7.07 -12.71
C GLY A 284 -20.45 -7.46 -11.23
N TRP A 285 -19.29 -7.48 -10.57
CA TRP A 285 -19.21 -7.76 -9.14
C TRP A 285 -19.95 -6.72 -8.29
N ALA A 286 -19.87 -5.45 -8.70
CA ALA A 286 -20.61 -4.37 -8.08
C ALA A 286 -22.12 -4.54 -8.26
N ALA A 287 -22.55 -4.96 -9.46
CA ALA A 287 -23.96 -5.21 -9.74
C ALA A 287 -24.53 -6.39 -8.94
N ASP A 288 -23.74 -7.45 -8.74
CA ASP A 288 -24.14 -8.60 -7.92
C ASP A 288 -24.34 -8.21 -6.45
N LEU A 289 -23.54 -7.27 -5.94
CA LEU A 289 -23.62 -6.79 -4.55
C LEU A 289 -24.71 -5.72 -4.34
N LEU A 290 -24.86 -4.80 -5.29
CA LEU A 290 -25.60 -3.54 -5.11
C LEU A 290 -26.89 -3.45 -5.94
N GLY A 291 -27.08 -4.34 -6.90
CA GLY A 291 -28.11 -4.25 -7.93
C GLY A 291 -27.60 -3.65 -9.25
N PRO A 292 -28.42 -3.70 -10.32
CA PRO A 292 -27.98 -3.37 -11.67
C PRO A 292 -27.53 -1.89 -11.80
N ALA A 293 -26.49 -1.69 -12.61
CA ALA A 293 -26.01 -0.36 -12.95
C ALA A 293 -27.03 0.37 -13.86
N VAL A 294 -27.27 1.66 -13.61
CA VAL A 294 -28.07 2.52 -14.49
C VAL A 294 -27.22 3.36 -15.46
N ALA A 295 -25.91 3.37 -15.26
CA ALA A 295 -24.92 4.01 -16.11
C ALA A 295 -23.56 3.31 -15.95
N PRO A 296 -22.64 3.44 -16.92
CA PRO A 296 -21.28 2.93 -16.79
C PRO A 296 -20.57 3.48 -15.55
N MET A 297 -19.67 2.68 -14.96
CA MET A 297 -18.83 3.14 -13.86
C MET A 297 -18.01 4.38 -14.27
N GLN A 298 -17.97 5.37 -13.39
CA GLN A 298 -17.22 6.61 -13.61
C GLN A 298 -15.93 6.59 -12.80
N ASP A 299 -14.77 6.71 -13.46
CA ASP A 299 -13.49 6.87 -12.79
C ASP A 299 -13.36 8.28 -12.20
N ILE A 300 -13.08 8.36 -10.89
CA ILE A 300 -12.91 9.59 -10.13
C ILE A 300 -11.57 9.61 -9.36
N SER A 301 -10.63 8.75 -9.78
CA SER A 301 -9.28 8.61 -9.23
C SER A 301 -8.43 9.87 -9.44
N GLY A 302 -7.27 9.94 -8.79
CA GLY A 302 -6.28 11.00 -9.05
C GLY A 302 -6.76 12.43 -8.73
N GLY A 303 -7.79 12.56 -7.89
CA GLY A 303 -8.40 13.85 -7.55
C GLY A 303 -9.53 14.30 -8.48
N ALA A 304 -9.96 13.48 -9.44
CA ALA A 304 -11.08 13.78 -10.34
C ALA A 304 -12.43 13.87 -9.61
N TRP A 305 -12.54 13.27 -8.41
CA TRP A 305 -13.69 13.44 -7.52
C TRP A 305 -14.02 14.91 -7.19
N ARG A 306 -13.04 15.82 -7.22
CA ARG A 306 -13.26 17.26 -6.98
C ARG A 306 -14.19 17.91 -8.00
N ALA A 307 -14.26 17.35 -9.21
CA ALA A 307 -15.17 17.83 -10.26
C ALA A 307 -16.64 17.45 -10.03
N LEU A 308 -16.93 16.60 -9.04
CA LEU A 308 -18.29 16.27 -8.63
C LEU A 308 -18.85 17.27 -7.63
N ASP A 309 -17.99 18.02 -6.96
CA ASP A 309 -18.40 19.15 -6.14
C ASP A 309 -18.71 20.33 -7.07
N GLN A 310 -19.83 21.03 -6.84
CA GLN A 310 -20.23 22.21 -7.61
C GLN A 310 -19.40 23.46 -7.23
N ALA A 311 -18.41 23.29 -6.35
CA ALA A 311 -17.49 24.34 -5.94
C ALA A 311 -16.65 24.90 -7.10
N ASP A 312 -16.27 26.17 -6.99
CA ASP A 312 -15.35 26.82 -7.92
C ASP A 312 -14.03 26.04 -7.96
N THR A 313 -13.56 25.70 -9.17
CA THR A 313 -12.23 25.10 -9.39
C THR A 313 -11.11 25.86 -8.68
N ALA A 314 -11.22 27.19 -8.50
CA ALA A 314 -10.25 27.97 -7.73
C ALA A 314 -10.14 27.54 -6.25
N THR A 315 -11.19 26.93 -5.69
CA THR A 315 -11.29 26.49 -4.30
C THR A 315 -11.02 25.00 -4.09
N TRP A 316 -10.68 24.27 -5.16
CA TRP A 316 -10.38 22.84 -5.05
C TRP A 316 -9.23 22.56 -4.08
N PRO A 317 -9.40 21.56 -3.19
CA PRO A 317 -8.31 21.14 -2.32
C PRO A 317 -7.16 20.60 -3.16
N ALA A 318 -5.92 20.85 -2.73
CA ALA A 318 -4.73 20.31 -3.39
C ALA A 318 -4.71 18.77 -3.29
N VAL A 319 -4.23 18.11 -4.33
CA VAL A 319 -4.12 16.64 -4.39
C VAL A 319 -2.74 16.24 -4.89
N HIS A 320 -2.25 15.09 -4.41
CA HIS A 320 -1.12 14.41 -5.01
C HIS A 320 -1.67 13.23 -5.83
N PRO A 321 -1.86 13.36 -7.16
CA PRO A 321 -2.61 12.37 -7.95
C PRO A 321 -2.05 10.95 -7.86
N TRP A 322 -0.73 10.80 -7.75
CA TRP A 322 -0.06 9.51 -7.65
C TRP A 322 -0.30 8.78 -6.32
N GLN A 323 -0.58 9.50 -5.23
CA GLN A 323 -0.89 8.91 -3.93
C GLN A 323 -2.40 8.68 -3.72
N GLU A 324 -3.25 9.19 -4.61
CA GLU A 324 -4.69 8.95 -4.55
C GLU A 324 -5.02 7.50 -4.86
N ARG A 325 -5.90 6.90 -4.04
CA ARG A 325 -6.45 5.57 -4.32
C ARG A 325 -7.29 5.59 -5.59
N ARG A 326 -7.28 4.46 -6.30
CA ARG A 326 -8.20 4.22 -7.40
C ARG A 326 -9.64 4.19 -6.89
N LYS A 327 -10.52 4.98 -7.52
CA LYS A 327 -11.89 5.25 -7.07
C LYS A 327 -12.84 5.27 -8.27
N PHE A 328 -13.95 4.55 -8.16
CA PHE A 328 -15.02 4.56 -9.15
C PHE A 328 -16.37 4.88 -8.50
N LEU A 329 -17.23 5.60 -9.21
CA LEU A 329 -18.64 5.69 -8.87
C LEU A 329 -19.45 4.63 -9.62
N PHE A 330 -20.27 3.91 -8.89
CA PHE A 330 -21.23 2.95 -9.39
C PHE A 330 -22.65 3.43 -9.04
N ARG A 331 -23.53 3.56 -10.04
CA ARG A 331 -24.88 4.11 -9.87
C ARG A 331 -25.92 3.02 -10.10
N THR A 332 -26.78 2.82 -9.13
CA THR A 332 -28.00 2.01 -9.23
C THR A 332 -29.22 2.93 -9.35
N ALA A 333 -30.41 2.34 -9.51
CA ALA A 333 -31.65 3.12 -9.61
C ALA A 333 -31.91 4.01 -8.37
N ASP A 334 -31.50 3.54 -7.19
CA ASP A 334 -31.84 4.18 -5.92
C ASP A 334 -30.63 4.86 -5.24
N SER A 335 -29.41 4.62 -5.71
CA SER A 335 -28.20 4.98 -4.97
C SER A 335 -26.93 5.07 -5.81
N THR A 336 -26.03 5.96 -5.41
CA THR A 336 -24.63 6.02 -5.86
C THR A 336 -23.70 5.43 -4.79
N TRP A 337 -22.72 4.66 -5.24
CA TRP A 337 -21.74 3.96 -4.42
C TRP A 337 -20.33 4.31 -4.89
N LEU A 338 -19.42 4.47 -3.93
CA LEU A 338 -17.99 4.62 -4.12
C LEU A 338 -17.32 3.25 -4.00
N LEU A 339 -16.61 2.84 -5.04
CA LEU A 339 -15.70 1.70 -5.02
C LEU A 339 -14.28 2.26 -4.91
N LYS A 340 -13.66 2.11 -3.74
CA LYS A 340 -12.30 2.60 -3.47
C LYS A 340 -11.34 1.43 -3.24
N PHE A 341 -10.23 1.40 -3.96
CA PHE A 341 -9.21 0.36 -3.73
C PHE A 341 -8.63 0.51 -2.32
N ALA A 342 -8.74 -0.57 -1.54
CA ALA A 342 -8.37 -0.68 -0.13
C ALA A 342 -7.41 -1.87 0.11
N GLY A 343 -6.75 -2.38 -0.93
CA GLY A 343 -5.76 -3.45 -0.82
C GLY A 343 -6.33 -4.86 -0.89
N LEU A 344 -5.51 -5.81 -1.34
CA LEU A 344 -5.87 -7.22 -1.49
C LEU A 344 -5.67 -8.02 -0.20
N GLY A 345 -6.39 -9.15 -0.10
CA GLY A 345 -6.25 -10.09 1.01
C GLY A 345 -6.52 -9.44 2.36
N GLN A 346 -5.65 -9.72 3.34
CA GLN A 346 -5.79 -9.25 4.71
C GLN A 346 -5.88 -7.72 4.81
N HIS A 347 -5.19 -6.97 3.94
CA HIS A 347 -5.24 -5.51 3.95
C HIS A 347 -6.64 -4.95 3.70
N GLY A 348 -7.36 -5.51 2.72
CA GLY A 348 -8.73 -5.11 2.41
C GLY A 348 -9.72 -5.53 3.51
N GLU A 349 -9.54 -6.72 4.08
CA GLU A 349 -10.39 -7.24 5.15
C GLU A 349 -10.26 -6.41 6.45
N GLU A 350 -9.04 -6.03 6.82
CA GLU A 350 -8.80 -5.16 7.98
C GLU A 350 -9.44 -3.78 7.81
N ARG A 351 -9.31 -3.18 6.62
CA ARG A 351 -9.94 -1.89 6.30
C ARG A 351 -11.46 -1.98 6.23
N LEU A 352 -12.02 -3.08 5.74
CA LEU A 352 -13.47 -3.34 5.79
C LEU A 352 -13.96 -3.40 7.24
N ALA A 353 -13.25 -4.13 8.11
CA ALA A 353 -13.61 -4.24 9.52
C ALA A 353 -13.58 -2.87 10.22
N GLN A 354 -12.55 -2.05 9.94
CA GLN A 354 -12.45 -0.69 10.44
C GLN A 354 -13.58 0.21 9.91
N ALA A 355 -13.87 0.15 8.61
CA ALA A 355 -14.93 0.94 7.98
C ALA A 355 -16.31 0.63 8.58
N ARG A 356 -16.60 -0.66 8.81
CA ARG A 356 -17.83 -1.09 9.50
C ARG A 356 -17.90 -0.57 10.93
N ALA A 357 -16.83 -0.71 11.71
CA ALA A 357 -16.80 -0.20 13.08
C ALA A 357 -17.00 1.32 13.17
N LEU A 358 -16.42 2.09 12.24
CA LEU A 358 -16.62 3.54 12.14
C LEU A 358 -18.04 3.90 11.72
N HIS A 359 -18.61 3.16 10.79
CA HIS A 359 -19.97 3.37 10.31
C HIS A 359 -21.01 3.08 11.41
N GLU A 360 -20.87 1.94 12.09
CA GLU A 360 -21.72 1.53 13.21
C GLU A 360 -21.67 2.55 14.36
N ALA A 361 -20.50 3.16 14.59
CA ALA A 361 -20.34 4.25 15.56
C ALA A 361 -20.86 5.62 15.05
N GLY A 362 -21.34 5.69 13.81
CA GLY A 362 -22.01 6.84 13.21
C GLY A 362 -21.08 7.86 12.56
N PHE A 363 -19.81 7.55 12.34
CA PHE A 363 -18.80 8.51 11.87
C PHE A 363 -18.63 8.55 10.35
N THR A 364 -18.84 7.44 9.64
CA THR A 364 -18.58 7.31 8.19
C THR A 364 -19.83 6.90 7.41
N PRO A 365 -19.83 7.07 6.07
CA PRO A 365 -20.90 6.55 5.22
C PRO A 365 -21.15 5.04 5.38
N PRO A 366 -22.36 4.55 5.03
CA PRO A 366 -22.66 3.12 4.98
C PRO A 366 -21.68 2.31 4.13
N VAL A 367 -21.35 1.11 4.59
CA VAL A 367 -20.40 0.19 3.94
C VAL A 367 -21.16 -1.06 3.47
N ALA A 368 -21.15 -1.34 2.17
CA ALA A 368 -21.81 -2.54 1.62
C ALA A 368 -20.93 -3.79 1.73
N GLY A 369 -19.62 -3.65 1.52
CA GLY A 369 -18.72 -4.80 1.53
C GLY A 369 -17.37 -4.53 0.87
N LEU A 370 -16.69 -5.60 0.50
CA LEU A 370 -15.41 -5.60 -0.20
C LEU A 370 -15.54 -6.44 -1.48
N LEU A 371 -15.09 -5.90 -2.61
CA LEU A 371 -15.08 -6.55 -3.92
C LEU A 371 -13.63 -6.73 -4.37
N HIS A 372 -13.02 -7.83 -3.95
CA HIS A 372 -11.64 -8.19 -4.32
C HIS A 372 -10.66 -7.00 -4.26
N GLY A 373 -10.60 -6.38 -3.09
CA GLY A 373 -9.76 -5.22 -2.81
C GLY A 373 -10.43 -3.86 -2.99
N PHE A 374 -11.66 -3.76 -3.50
CA PHE A 374 -12.43 -2.52 -3.51
C PHE A 374 -13.39 -2.45 -2.32
N LEU A 375 -13.16 -1.50 -1.40
CA LEU A 375 -14.12 -1.16 -0.36
C LEU A 375 -15.31 -0.42 -1.00
N VAL A 376 -16.52 -0.84 -0.66
CA VAL A 376 -17.76 -0.30 -1.24
C VAL A 376 -18.50 0.52 -0.19
N GLU A 377 -18.53 1.84 -0.38
CA GLU A 377 -19.13 2.80 0.53
C GLU A 377 -20.24 3.58 -0.16
N ARG A 378 -21.30 3.98 0.54
CA ARG A 378 -22.36 4.82 -0.02
C ARG A 378 -21.79 6.20 -0.33
N TRP A 379 -21.98 6.67 -1.56
CA TRP A 379 -21.72 8.06 -1.92
C TRP A 379 -22.89 8.94 -1.45
N ILE A 380 -22.60 10.00 -0.69
CA ILE A 380 -23.61 10.90 -0.13
C ILE A 380 -23.71 12.12 -1.04
N GLU A 381 -24.68 12.13 -1.95
CA GLU A 381 -24.80 13.14 -3.02
C GLU A 381 -25.05 14.55 -2.50
N ASP A 382 -25.91 14.69 -1.50
CA ASP A 382 -26.35 15.99 -0.99
C ASP A 382 -25.45 16.56 0.13
N ALA A 383 -24.32 15.90 0.43
CA ALA A 383 -23.40 16.37 1.45
C ALA A 383 -22.27 17.21 0.85
N CYS A 384 -21.94 18.32 1.51
CA CYS A 384 -20.86 19.21 1.08
C CYS A 384 -19.62 19.04 1.97
N PRO A 385 -18.40 19.20 1.42
CA PRO A 385 -17.20 19.28 2.25
C PRO A 385 -17.28 20.40 3.28
N LEU A 386 -16.56 20.27 4.40
CA LEU A 386 -16.46 21.32 5.39
C LEU A 386 -15.78 22.56 4.79
N THR A 387 -16.55 23.63 4.56
CA THR A 387 -16.03 24.93 4.14
C THR A 387 -15.85 25.87 5.32
N ALA A 388 -15.10 26.96 5.11
CA ALA A 388 -15.00 28.05 6.09
C ALA A 388 -16.41 28.56 6.45
N GLY A 389 -16.85 28.35 7.69
CA GLY A 389 -18.16 28.79 8.20
C GLY A 389 -19.16 27.69 8.61
N SER A 390 -18.83 26.39 8.50
CA SER A 390 -19.71 25.26 8.83
C SER A 390 -19.05 24.22 9.76
N PRO A 391 -19.76 23.54 10.69
CA PRO A 391 -20.72 24.04 11.68
C PRO A 391 -20.02 24.90 12.76
N GLY A 392 -20.78 25.44 13.72
CA GLY A 392 -20.20 26.19 14.85
C GLY A 392 -19.11 25.39 15.57
N LYS A 393 -17.99 26.03 15.91
CA LYS A 393 -16.78 25.36 16.44
C LYS A 393 -17.04 24.40 17.60
N ALA A 394 -17.96 24.72 18.51
CA ALA A 394 -18.34 23.84 19.62
C ALA A 394 -18.92 22.50 19.15
N ALA A 395 -19.75 22.49 18.10
CA ALA A 395 -20.32 21.28 17.52
C ALA A 395 -19.22 20.43 16.84
N LEU A 396 -18.29 21.08 16.13
CA LEU A 396 -17.14 20.42 15.52
C LEU A 396 -16.26 19.76 16.59
N LEU A 397 -15.87 20.48 17.65
CA LEU A 397 -15.08 19.94 18.76
C LEU A 397 -15.80 18.77 19.46
N ALA A 398 -17.11 18.88 19.67
CA ALA A 398 -17.90 17.79 20.25
C ALA A 398 -17.92 16.54 19.35
N TRP A 399 -17.98 16.71 18.02
CA TRP A 399 -17.93 15.61 17.06
C TRP A 399 -16.53 14.99 17.02
N LEU A 400 -15.47 15.80 16.88
CA LEU A 400 -14.07 15.36 16.88
C LEU A 400 -13.72 14.60 18.16
N GLY A 401 -14.15 15.10 19.32
CA GLY A 401 -13.92 14.42 20.60
C GLY A 401 -14.56 13.03 20.67
N ARG A 402 -15.73 12.83 20.06
CA ARG A 402 -16.33 11.49 19.93
C ARG A 402 -15.57 10.62 18.95
N TYR A 403 -15.20 11.16 17.81
CA TYR A 403 -14.52 10.45 16.73
C TYR A 403 -13.12 9.96 17.14
N LEU A 404 -12.25 10.88 17.56
CA LEU A 404 -10.89 10.56 17.99
C LEU A 404 -10.88 9.75 19.28
N GLY A 405 -11.82 10.03 20.21
CA GLY A 405 -12.01 9.22 21.40
C GLY A 405 -12.45 7.78 21.11
N PHE A 406 -13.27 7.57 20.07
CA PHE A 406 -13.64 6.24 19.60
C PHE A 406 -12.44 5.49 19.03
N ARG A 407 -11.65 6.13 18.14
CA ARG A 407 -10.42 5.53 17.59
C ARG A 407 -9.46 5.10 18.70
N ALA A 408 -9.17 6.01 19.63
CA ALA A 408 -8.28 5.75 20.75
C ALA A 408 -8.72 4.54 21.60
N ARG A 409 -10.03 4.33 21.77
CA ARG A 409 -10.57 3.25 22.60
C ARG A 409 -10.71 1.93 21.83
N SER A 410 -11.16 2.00 20.58
CA SER A 410 -11.70 0.87 19.84
C SER A 410 -10.79 0.36 18.73
N MET A 411 -9.66 1.03 18.47
CA MET A 411 -8.74 0.66 17.38
C MET A 411 -7.27 0.60 17.85
N PRO A 412 -6.94 -0.24 18.85
CA PRO A 412 -5.55 -0.42 19.27
C PRO A 412 -4.70 -0.99 18.13
N ALA A 413 -3.46 -0.52 18.03
CA ALA A 413 -2.43 -1.06 17.16
C ALA A 413 -1.31 -1.68 18.01
N ARG A 414 -0.42 -2.45 17.38
CA ARG A 414 0.73 -3.02 18.08
C ARG A 414 1.68 -1.89 18.51
N PRO A 415 2.42 -2.03 19.63
CA PRO A 415 3.35 -0.99 20.10
C PRO A 415 4.40 -0.57 19.06
N GLU A 416 4.82 -1.51 18.20
CA GLU A 416 5.78 -1.31 17.12
C GLU A 416 5.16 -0.80 15.81
N ALA A 417 3.85 -0.53 15.76
CA ALA A 417 3.19 -0.06 14.56
C ALA A 417 3.44 1.45 14.36
N GLY A 418 3.95 1.82 13.17
CA GLY A 418 4.25 3.20 12.79
C GLY A 418 5.61 3.70 13.28
N ALA A 419 5.98 4.92 12.91
CA ALA A 419 7.26 5.51 13.29
C ALA A 419 7.36 5.78 14.80
N SER A 420 8.52 5.44 15.36
CA SER A 420 8.96 5.83 16.71
C SER A 420 9.13 7.34 16.85
N ALA A 421 9.13 7.85 18.09
CA ALA A 421 9.45 9.25 18.39
C ALA A 421 10.81 9.66 17.81
N ALA A 422 11.81 8.78 17.84
CA ALA A 422 13.12 9.04 17.24
C ALA A 422 13.06 9.20 15.71
N GLU A 423 12.31 8.33 15.02
CA GLU A 423 12.12 8.42 13.56
C GLU A 423 11.32 9.67 13.17
N LEU A 424 10.26 10.01 13.92
CA LEU A 424 9.50 11.24 13.71
C LEU A 424 10.37 12.48 13.88
N LEU A 425 11.23 12.52 14.90
CA LEU A 425 12.15 13.63 15.12
C LEU A 425 13.20 13.73 13.99
N SER A 426 13.74 12.59 13.56
CA SER A 426 14.68 12.51 12.43
C SER A 426 14.06 13.06 11.14
N MET A 427 12.85 12.62 10.81
CA MET A 427 12.06 13.12 9.69
C MET A 427 11.79 14.61 9.82
N ALA A 428 11.35 15.06 11.00
CA ALA A 428 11.05 16.46 11.23
C ALA A 428 12.27 17.36 10.99
N ARG A 429 13.43 16.96 11.51
CA ARG A 429 14.70 17.67 11.29
C ARG A 429 15.10 17.70 9.82
N HIS A 430 15.05 16.55 9.15
CA HIS A 430 15.42 16.46 7.75
C HIS A 430 14.53 17.36 6.87
N ASN A 431 13.20 17.22 6.98
CA ASN A 431 12.26 18.00 6.17
C ASN A 431 12.35 19.50 6.48
N THR A 432 12.53 19.87 7.76
CA THR A 432 12.76 21.25 8.17
C THR A 432 14.04 21.80 7.56
N ALA A 433 15.16 21.07 7.62
CA ALA A 433 16.44 21.51 7.09
C ALA A 433 16.38 21.73 5.57
N GLN A 434 15.73 20.82 4.84
CA GLN A 434 15.60 20.90 3.38
C GLN A 434 14.82 22.14 2.92
N THR A 435 13.82 22.59 3.68
CA THR A 435 12.92 23.67 3.24
C THR A 435 13.16 25.00 3.95
N LEU A 436 13.36 24.99 5.28
CA LEU A 436 13.54 26.17 6.11
C LEU A 436 15.01 26.46 6.46
N GLY A 437 15.90 25.48 6.27
CA GLY A 437 17.32 25.58 6.57
C GLY A 437 17.75 25.04 7.94
N GLU A 438 19.04 24.76 8.08
CA GLU A 438 19.66 24.12 9.25
C GLU A 438 19.42 24.87 10.56
N GLN A 439 19.31 26.22 10.51
CA GLN A 439 19.05 27.02 11.70
C GLN A 439 17.70 26.72 12.37
N PHE A 440 16.68 26.35 11.59
CA PHE A 440 15.39 25.93 12.13
C PHE A 440 15.43 24.48 12.59
N ALA A 441 16.04 23.59 11.81
CA ALA A 441 16.15 22.17 12.15
C ALA A 441 16.89 21.94 13.48
N LYS A 442 17.93 22.74 13.79
CA LYS A 442 18.65 22.69 15.06
C LYS A 442 17.78 22.96 16.29
N ARG A 443 16.69 23.72 16.15
CA ARG A 443 15.78 23.99 17.28
C ARG A 443 15.02 22.75 17.74
N LEU A 444 14.84 21.77 16.86
CA LEU A 444 14.19 20.49 17.19
C LEU A 444 15.09 19.58 18.04
N ALA A 445 16.39 19.85 18.13
CA ALA A 445 17.34 19.05 18.92
C ALA A 445 16.99 19.01 20.43
N VAL A 446 16.20 19.98 20.91
CA VAL A 446 15.67 20.01 22.29
C VAL A 446 14.88 18.74 22.67
N TRP A 447 14.32 18.04 21.67
CA TRP A 447 13.53 16.84 21.88
C TRP A 447 14.35 15.55 21.91
N GLU A 448 15.60 15.55 21.44
CA GLU A 448 16.44 14.35 21.35
C GLU A 448 16.52 13.58 22.68
N PRO A 449 16.78 14.23 23.84
CA PRO A 449 16.92 13.51 25.11
C PRO A 449 15.61 12.94 25.65
N LEU A 450 14.46 13.30 25.04
CA LEU A 450 13.12 12.93 25.51
C LEU A 450 12.47 11.85 24.66
N THR A 451 13.06 11.48 23.53
CA THR A 451 12.45 10.55 22.55
C THR A 451 12.08 9.21 23.19
N ASP A 452 12.97 8.58 23.94
CA ASP A 452 12.70 7.31 24.63
C ASP A 452 11.57 7.42 25.67
N VAL A 453 11.55 8.50 26.45
CA VAL A 453 10.52 8.73 27.47
C VAL A 453 9.15 8.97 26.82
N LEU A 454 9.13 9.71 25.72
CA LEU A 454 7.91 9.96 24.94
C LEU A 454 7.41 8.67 24.29
N GLU A 455 8.29 7.85 23.74
CA GLU A 455 7.93 6.57 23.12
C GLU A 455 7.24 5.62 24.11
N VAL A 456 7.78 5.50 25.33
CA VAL A 456 7.17 4.68 26.38
C VAL A 456 5.76 5.18 26.77
N SER A 457 5.49 6.47 26.58
CA SER A 457 4.19 7.08 26.88
C SER A 457 3.17 6.93 25.75
N CYS A 458 3.60 6.59 24.54
CA CYS A 458 2.74 6.47 23.36
C CYS A 458 1.84 5.24 23.45
N ARG A 459 0.57 5.42 23.09
CA ARG A 459 -0.39 4.33 22.87
C ARG A 459 -0.73 4.22 21.40
N ARG A 460 -0.14 3.25 20.71
CA ARG A 460 -0.37 3.04 19.28
C ARG A 460 -1.83 2.69 19.01
N VAL A 461 -2.46 3.46 18.13
CA VAL A 461 -3.80 3.20 17.61
C VAL A 461 -3.82 3.42 16.10
N TYR A 462 -4.84 2.87 15.43
CA TYR A 462 -5.12 3.23 14.05
C TYR A 462 -5.71 4.64 14.02
N THR A 463 -4.82 5.62 13.95
CA THR A 463 -5.13 7.03 13.73
C THR A 463 -5.79 7.26 12.37
N ASP A 464 -6.47 8.38 12.21
CA ASP A 464 -7.02 8.80 10.92
C ASP A 464 -5.91 9.32 10.00
N ASN A 465 -4.92 10.04 10.52
CA ASN A 465 -3.79 10.65 9.81
C ASN A 465 -4.16 11.66 8.68
N ARG A 466 -5.44 11.86 8.35
CA ARG A 466 -5.92 12.73 7.28
C ARG A 466 -7.03 13.66 7.77
N LEU A 467 -6.59 14.68 8.51
CA LEU A 467 -7.44 15.61 9.24
C LEU A 467 -7.76 16.90 8.46
N HIS A 468 -7.67 16.90 7.12
CA HIS A 468 -7.95 18.07 6.28
C HIS A 468 -9.43 18.37 6.13
N ALA A 469 -9.84 19.65 6.19
CA ALA A 469 -11.25 20.05 6.24
C ALA A 469 -12.14 19.40 5.16
N TRP A 470 -11.62 19.25 3.94
CA TRP A 470 -12.34 18.64 2.81
C TRP A 470 -12.66 17.14 2.99
N GLU A 471 -12.09 16.48 3.99
CA GLU A 471 -12.36 15.07 4.29
C GLU A 471 -13.63 14.89 5.14
N TRP A 472 -14.21 15.97 5.65
CA TRP A 472 -15.49 15.94 6.38
C TRP A 472 -16.62 16.42 5.50
N LEU A 473 -17.70 15.66 5.51
CA LEU A 473 -18.94 15.98 4.82
C LEU A 473 -19.98 16.48 5.84
N LEU A 474 -20.64 17.58 5.52
CA LEU A 474 -21.82 18.08 6.20
C LEU A 474 -23.05 17.74 5.36
N THR A 475 -23.91 16.90 5.92
CA THR A 475 -25.22 16.57 5.33
C THR A 475 -26.21 17.74 5.46
N PRO A 476 -27.27 17.80 4.63
CA PRO A 476 -28.31 18.82 4.76
C PRO A 476 -28.97 18.86 6.14
N GLU A 477 -29.03 17.72 6.83
CA GLU A 477 -29.57 17.59 8.19
C GLU A 477 -28.60 18.07 9.28
N GLY A 478 -27.42 18.58 8.90
CA GLY A 478 -26.41 19.09 9.83
C GLY A 478 -25.54 18.02 10.49
N ARG A 479 -25.61 16.76 10.02
CA ARG A 479 -24.73 15.68 10.50
C ARG A 479 -23.38 15.75 9.77
N LEU A 480 -22.30 15.65 10.56
CA LEU A 480 -20.94 15.47 10.08
C LEU A 480 -20.61 13.99 9.86
N LEU A 481 -19.97 13.70 8.74
CA LEU A 481 -19.39 12.40 8.38
C LEU A 481 -17.92 12.58 8.00
N LYS A 482 -17.06 11.63 8.33
CA LYS A 482 -15.67 11.55 7.85
C LYS A 482 -15.60 10.65 6.63
N THR A 483 -14.84 11.08 5.63
CA THR A 483 -14.42 10.29 4.48
C THR A 483 -12.95 9.95 4.57
N ASP A 484 -12.52 8.98 3.78
CA ASP A 484 -11.13 8.53 3.68
C ASP A 484 -10.48 8.15 5.02
N ALA A 485 -11.24 7.43 5.85
CA ALA A 485 -10.93 7.24 7.26
C ALA A 485 -10.03 6.01 7.57
N VAL A 486 -9.80 5.10 6.63
CA VAL A 486 -9.23 3.76 6.96
C VAL A 486 -7.83 3.50 6.37
N ASP A 487 -7.32 4.42 5.55
CA ASP A 487 -6.13 4.12 4.73
C ASP A 487 -4.82 4.65 5.32
N HIS A 488 -4.84 5.82 5.96
CA HIS A 488 -3.63 6.61 6.17
C HIS A 488 -2.74 6.18 7.34
N ALA A 489 -3.28 5.55 8.39
CA ALA A 489 -2.46 4.89 9.42
C ALA A 489 -1.69 3.66 8.90
N THR A 490 -1.98 3.25 7.67
CA THR A 490 -1.32 2.14 7.00
C THR A 490 -0.87 2.52 5.60
N ALA A 491 -0.64 3.81 5.32
CA ALA A 491 -0.17 4.28 4.03
C ALA A 491 1.31 3.92 3.79
N HIS A 492 1.82 4.30 2.61
CA HIS A 492 3.23 4.15 2.25
C HIS A 492 4.13 5.21 2.91
N ASP A 493 3.55 6.18 3.61
CA ASP A 493 4.34 7.14 4.37
C ASP A 493 4.95 6.54 5.64
N LEU A 494 5.90 7.28 6.20
CA LEU A 494 6.66 6.92 7.40
C LEU A 494 5.80 6.91 8.67
N ILE A 495 4.67 7.62 8.71
CA ILE A 495 3.96 7.90 9.95
C ILE A 495 3.35 6.63 10.52
N GLY A 496 2.54 5.93 9.73
CA GLY A 496 1.83 4.73 10.18
C GLY A 496 0.90 4.99 11.39
N CYS A 497 0.72 3.97 12.24
CA CYS A 497 -0.09 4.08 13.46
C CYS A 497 0.62 4.93 14.53
N GLN A 498 -0.12 5.84 15.17
CA GLN A 498 0.45 6.78 16.14
C GLN A 498 -0.37 6.81 17.44
N ASP A 499 0.12 7.55 18.43
CA ASP A 499 -0.73 7.98 19.55
C ASP A 499 -1.84 8.89 19.03
N ILE A 500 -3.03 8.85 19.65
CA ILE A 500 -4.16 9.71 19.25
C ILE A 500 -3.82 11.21 19.34
N ALA A 501 -2.82 11.58 20.14
CA ALA A 501 -2.24 12.91 20.16
C ALA A 501 -1.83 13.42 18.76
N TRP A 502 -1.41 12.53 17.85
CA TRP A 502 -1.12 12.87 16.45
C TRP A 502 -2.33 13.45 15.72
N ASP A 503 -3.50 12.80 15.81
CA ASP A 503 -4.73 13.29 15.18
C ASP A 503 -5.28 14.54 15.87
N ILE A 504 -5.09 14.69 17.20
CA ILE A 504 -5.47 15.93 17.91
C ILE A 504 -4.59 17.09 17.44
N VAL A 505 -3.29 16.85 17.23
CA VAL A 505 -2.36 17.80 16.63
C VAL A 505 -2.80 18.15 15.21
N GLY A 506 -3.08 17.14 14.37
CA GLY A 506 -3.56 17.32 13.01
C GLY A 506 -4.86 18.12 12.94
N ALA A 507 -5.84 17.82 13.80
CA ALA A 507 -7.08 18.60 13.90
C ALA A 507 -6.79 20.08 14.16
N GLY A 508 -5.82 20.38 15.04
CA GLY A 508 -5.42 21.75 15.35
C GLY A 508 -4.86 22.50 14.13
N CYS A 509 -3.94 21.86 13.40
CA CYS A 509 -3.31 22.43 12.22
C CYS A 509 -4.27 22.59 11.05
N GLU A 510 -5.07 21.57 10.77
CA GLU A 510 -5.86 21.48 9.54
C GLU A 510 -7.25 22.13 9.63
N LEU A 511 -7.80 22.25 10.85
CA LEU A 511 -9.12 22.87 11.09
C LEU A 511 -8.99 24.25 11.74
N GLY A 512 -7.77 24.78 11.89
CA GLY A 512 -7.52 26.11 12.44
C GLY A 512 -7.99 26.26 13.89
N LEU A 513 -7.78 25.24 14.72
CA LEU A 513 -8.16 25.30 16.14
C LEU A 513 -7.14 26.15 16.92
N SER A 514 -7.65 27.07 17.74
CA SER A 514 -6.83 27.79 18.70
C SER A 514 -6.27 26.84 19.78
N PHE A 515 -5.27 27.32 20.53
CA PHE A 515 -4.70 26.56 21.65
C PHE A 515 -5.78 26.10 22.66
N HIS A 516 -6.71 26.98 23.01
CA HIS A 516 -7.81 26.65 23.93
C HIS A 516 -8.75 25.59 23.35
N GLU A 517 -9.12 25.70 22.08
CA GLU A 517 -10.00 24.75 21.40
C GLU A 517 -9.35 23.37 21.27
N GLN A 518 -8.03 23.32 21.04
CA GLN A 518 -7.29 22.08 20.96
C GLN A 518 -7.11 21.42 22.34
N GLU A 519 -6.92 22.20 23.40
CA GLU A 519 -6.91 21.69 24.77
C GLU A 519 -8.30 21.16 25.18
N GLU A 520 -9.37 21.85 24.80
CA GLU A 520 -10.73 21.33 24.96
C GLU A 520 -10.92 20.00 24.22
N LEU A 521 -10.45 19.90 22.97
CA LEU A 521 -10.49 18.65 22.20
C LEU A 521 -9.73 17.54 22.92
N ARG A 522 -8.50 17.81 23.39
CA ARG A 522 -7.68 16.85 24.15
C ARG A 522 -8.45 16.30 25.35
N GLN A 523 -9.09 17.17 26.12
CA GLN A 523 -9.88 16.76 27.30
C GLN A 523 -11.08 15.88 26.91
N LYS A 524 -11.82 16.24 25.84
CA LYS A 524 -12.93 15.41 25.33
C LYS A 524 -12.45 14.04 24.87
N VAL A 525 -11.33 13.97 24.16
CA VAL A 525 -10.74 12.71 23.69
C VAL A 525 -10.29 11.86 24.87
N GLN A 526 -9.55 12.43 25.81
CA GLN A 526 -9.11 11.73 27.03
C GLN A 526 -10.28 11.12 27.81
N GLN A 527 -11.37 11.87 27.98
CA GLN A 527 -12.57 11.37 28.66
C GLN A 527 -13.21 10.19 27.92
N ARG A 528 -13.27 10.25 26.58
CA ARG A 528 -13.93 9.23 25.74
C ARG A 528 -13.07 7.98 25.51
N ALA A 529 -11.75 8.17 25.44
CA ALA A 529 -10.77 7.11 25.30
C ALA A 529 -10.60 6.31 26.61
N GLY A 530 -10.84 6.96 27.77
CA GLY A 530 -10.60 6.36 29.07
C GLY A 530 -9.12 6.28 29.42
N CYS A 531 -8.26 7.02 28.71
CA CYS A 531 -6.82 7.07 28.96
C CYS A 531 -6.30 8.51 28.84
N ARG A 532 -5.24 8.79 29.60
CA ARG A 532 -4.56 10.09 29.58
C ARG A 532 -3.99 10.35 28.19
N VAL A 533 -4.22 11.56 27.67
CA VAL A 533 -3.54 12.09 26.47
C VAL A 533 -2.49 13.08 26.96
N GLU A 534 -1.21 12.74 26.78
CA GLU A 534 -0.10 13.48 27.37
C GLU A 534 0.13 14.82 26.66
N PRO A 535 -0.01 15.98 27.35
CA PRO A 535 0.21 17.29 26.73
C PRO A 535 1.63 17.45 26.18
N ARG A 536 2.63 16.91 26.88
CA ARG A 536 4.03 16.98 26.44
C ARG A 536 4.27 16.22 25.13
N LEU A 537 3.55 15.12 24.91
CA LEU A 537 3.58 14.39 23.66
C LEU A 537 2.99 15.23 22.52
N MET A 538 1.88 15.95 22.74
CA MET A 538 1.32 16.85 21.73
C MET A 538 2.28 18.00 21.37
N GLU A 539 3.02 18.56 22.34
CA GLU A 539 4.05 19.57 22.08
C GLU A 539 5.16 19.04 21.17
N PHE A 540 5.59 17.79 21.39
CA PHE A 540 6.57 17.11 20.56
C PHE A 540 6.04 16.78 19.15
N LEU A 541 4.80 16.26 19.06
CA LEU A 541 4.23 15.81 17.79
C LEU A 541 3.86 16.98 16.87
N ARG A 542 3.55 18.17 17.40
CA ARG A 542 3.20 19.35 16.58
C ARG A 542 4.24 19.72 15.52
N PRO A 543 5.52 19.97 15.87
CA PRO A 543 6.53 20.24 14.85
C PRO A 543 6.76 19.03 13.93
N CYS A 544 6.60 17.81 14.42
CA CYS A 544 6.73 16.61 13.59
C CYS A 544 5.62 16.51 12.53
N TYR A 545 4.37 16.76 12.92
CA TYR A 545 3.22 16.79 12.01
C TYR A 545 3.41 17.84 10.91
N LEU A 546 3.75 19.07 11.30
CA LEU A 546 3.98 20.18 10.35
C LEU A 546 5.14 19.88 9.40
N ALA A 547 6.25 19.34 9.91
CA ALA A 547 7.41 18.99 9.09
C ALA A 547 7.13 17.78 8.16
N PHE A 548 6.28 16.84 8.57
CA PHE A 548 5.80 15.76 7.71
C PHE A 548 4.96 16.31 6.57
N GLN A 549 3.93 17.12 6.88
CA GLN A 549 3.07 17.73 5.86
C GLN A 549 3.90 18.57 4.89
N LEU A 550 4.83 19.39 5.40
CA LEU A 550 5.77 20.14 4.58
C LEU A 550 6.53 19.24 3.60
N GLY A 551 7.03 18.09 4.07
CA GLY A 551 7.68 17.09 3.22
C GLY A 551 6.79 16.45 2.17
N ALA A 552 5.60 16.01 2.58
CA ALA A 552 4.65 15.35 1.69
C ALA A 552 4.19 16.30 0.56
N TRP A 553 3.86 17.55 0.89
CA TRP A 553 3.43 18.54 -0.09
C TRP A 553 4.57 19.03 -0.99
N SER A 554 5.80 19.16 -0.48
CA SER A 554 6.97 19.48 -1.32
C SER A 554 7.23 18.39 -2.35
N LEU A 555 7.18 17.11 -1.94
CA LEU A 555 7.34 15.98 -2.86
C LEU A 555 6.22 15.93 -3.91
N ALA A 556 4.98 16.19 -3.50
CA ALA A 556 3.84 16.30 -4.41
C ALA A 556 4.06 17.42 -5.44
N ALA A 557 4.54 18.60 -5.00
CA ALA A 557 4.81 19.74 -5.89
C ALA A 557 5.94 19.46 -6.87
N GLU A 558 7.01 18.77 -6.45
CA GLU A 558 8.17 18.41 -7.28
C GLU A 558 7.84 17.35 -8.34
N SER A 559 6.95 16.41 -8.00
CA SER A 559 6.56 15.31 -8.90
C SER A 559 5.42 15.66 -9.85
N ASN A 560 4.76 16.80 -9.66
CA ASN A 560 3.62 17.21 -10.48
C ASN A 560 4.06 18.04 -11.69
N GLN A 561 3.55 17.67 -12.87
CA GLN A 561 3.80 18.35 -14.13
C GLN A 561 2.70 19.37 -14.51
N ASP A 562 1.54 19.31 -13.86
CA ASP A 562 0.44 20.25 -14.05
C ASP A 562 0.76 21.58 -13.35
N THR A 563 0.73 22.69 -14.11
CA THR A 563 1.08 24.01 -13.60
C THR A 563 0.06 24.59 -12.62
N VAL A 564 -1.23 24.30 -12.81
CA VAL A 564 -2.33 24.78 -11.97
C VAL A 564 -2.35 24.01 -10.65
N GLU A 565 -2.33 22.69 -10.72
CA GLU A 565 -2.26 21.86 -9.51
C GLU A 565 -0.93 22.08 -8.77
N GLY A 566 0.18 22.22 -9.50
CA GLY A 566 1.48 22.57 -8.94
C GLY A 566 1.47 23.90 -8.17
N ALA A 567 0.65 24.88 -8.58
CA ALA A 567 0.49 26.13 -7.83
C ALA A 567 -0.24 25.90 -6.50
N ARG A 568 -1.34 25.14 -6.49
CA ARG A 568 -2.06 24.78 -5.26
C ARG A 568 -1.17 24.01 -4.27
N LEU A 569 -0.35 23.09 -4.79
CA LEU A 569 0.58 22.31 -3.98
C LEU A 569 1.66 23.19 -3.33
N ARG A 570 2.22 24.16 -4.07
CA ARG A 570 3.19 25.11 -3.52
C ARG A 570 2.57 26.03 -2.47
N GLU A 571 1.31 26.43 -2.63
CA GLU A 571 0.61 27.20 -1.60
C GLU A 571 0.49 26.41 -0.28
N ARG A 572 0.22 25.09 -0.35
CA ARG A 572 0.24 24.23 0.85
C ARG A 572 1.64 24.18 1.47
N VAL A 573 2.69 24.04 0.67
CA VAL A 573 4.09 24.07 1.15
C VAL A 573 4.36 25.36 1.91
N ASP A 574 4.00 26.51 1.34
CA ASP A 574 4.21 27.83 1.95
C ASP A 574 3.43 28.00 3.26
N ASP A 575 2.21 27.46 3.34
CA ASP A 575 1.41 27.50 4.57
C ASP A 575 2.06 26.67 5.70
N TYR A 576 2.43 25.41 5.45
CA TYR A 576 3.10 24.58 6.45
C TYR A 576 4.48 25.14 6.83
N ALA A 577 5.23 25.68 5.87
CA ALA A 577 6.50 26.34 6.13
C ALA A 577 6.34 27.53 7.09
N ARG A 578 5.28 28.34 6.90
CA ARG A 578 4.94 29.47 7.76
C ARG A 578 4.51 29.03 9.16
N GLN A 579 3.64 28.02 9.26
CA GLN A 579 3.21 27.47 10.55
C GLN A 579 4.40 26.90 11.33
N LEU A 580 5.25 26.11 10.68
CA LEU A 580 6.42 25.49 11.32
C LEU A 580 7.47 26.52 11.72
N SER A 581 7.80 27.49 10.86
CA SER A 581 8.76 28.54 11.21
C SER A 581 8.26 29.39 12.38
N THR A 582 6.98 29.76 12.40
CA THR A 582 6.36 30.49 13.52
C THR A 582 6.45 29.70 14.81
N LEU A 583 6.11 28.41 14.78
CA LEU A 583 6.20 27.51 15.93
C LEU A 583 7.62 27.39 16.47
N LEU A 584 8.62 27.34 15.59
CA LEU A 584 10.01 27.17 15.99
C LEU A 584 10.67 28.48 16.43
N MET A 585 10.13 29.64 16.09
CA MET A 585 10.64 30.93 16.53
C MET A 585 10.24 31.30 17.95
N ASN A 586 9.02 30.90 18.33
CA ASN A 586 8.47 31.01 19.69
C ASN A 586 9.04 29.91 20.60
#